data_AF-A0A356NEH6-F1
#
_entry.id   AF-A0A356NEH6-F1
#
_cell.length_a   1.000
_cell.length_b   1.000
_cell.length_c   1.000
_cell.angle_alpha   90.00
_cell.angle_beta   90.00
_cell.angle_gamma   90.00
#
_symmetry.space_group_name_H-M   'P 1'
#
loop_
_entity.id
_entity.type
_entity.pdbx_description
1 polymer ?
#
loop_
_entity_poly.entity_id
_entity_poly.type
_entity_poly.pdbx_seq_one_letter_code
_entity_poly.pdbx_strand_id
1 'polypeptide(L)'
;LPLRQDWQARGDLVWPRGGCPLRLHLVLTTPLSWQGLPHGTFIPRLVLLWWAETAVLKVDGTPRRHGDLFANTCRLPLPSRWLAGTPLLVELELHSPCHEEGSLCHSSVVLDPRRHREDPLHLLRSTEEDLMAPGHTGAGQMGPGDDRVTLLSHAHLDLAWLWPVAETWRAAVDTFTSVLNLMEEHPDLCFGHSTPALYAWLQQHRPALWRRIHALAEAGRWEPLCGPWVEMDCVLISTVSVLRQLETGQRWSRRHFPRWRHDLAWLPDSFGFAAGLPQTLASQGIAWFLTTKLAWNTRNPFPHRLFRWRDPSGAEVLALLPGPLSATGDPLAIQKAHGEWRARTGVNSSLWLPGVGNHGGGPNQDLMDQVQLWWGHPQLPRYRHGALRSWLEDLKPLTPTLPVWADELYLELHRGCATTHPDQKRHNRTAERLLLEAERVLWLARHLGHGQWTLAGEDGNCPLQQLRRCWQTLLFHQFHDILPGTATGEVFAQLEAPWRRLRRQAGHIRNQALHQLLGTGPRD
;
A
#
# COMPACT_ATOMS: atom_id res chain seq x y z
N LEU A 1 7.73 26.86 -22.97
CA LEU A 1 8.94 26.74 -22.12
C LEU A 1 9.85 25.72 -22.80
N PRO A 2 11.17 25.89 -22.81
CA PRO A 2 12.07 24.86 -23.32
C PRO A 2 11.89 23.58 -22.49
N LEU A 3 11.97 22.42 -23.15
CA LEU A 3 11.91 21.13 -22.47
C LEU A 3 13.08 20.98 -21.48
N ARG A 4 12.88 20.17 -20.43
CA ARG A 4 13.89 19.87 -19.41
C ARG A 4 15.15 19.29 -20.03
N GLN A 5 16.19 20.12 -20.05
CA GLN A 5 17.49 19.76 -20.62
C GLN A 5 18.18 18.64 -19.85
N ASP A 6 17.94 18.53 -18.54
CA ASP A 6 18.57 17.51 -17.70
C ASP A 6 18.03 16.09 -17.98
N TRP A 7 16.79 15.97 -18.44
CA TRP A 7 16.21 14.69 -18.88
C TRP A 7 16.71 14.31 -20.26
N GLN A 8 16.73 15.26 -21.20
CA GLN A 8 17.31 15.04 -22.52
C GLN A 8 18.78 14.63 -22.44
N ALA A 9 19.55 15.19 -21.49
CA ALA A 9 20.94 14.81 -21.25
C ALA A 9 21.11 13.35 -20.76
N ARG A 10 20.07 12.74 -20.20
CA ARG A 10 20.05 11.30 -19.81
C ARG A 10 19.69 10.38 -20.98
N GLY A 11 19.29 10.93 -22.13
CA GLY A 11 18.82 10.18 -23.29
C GLY A 11 17.31 9.94 -23.32
N ASP A 12 16.56 10.55 -22.39
CA ASP A 12 15.10 10.43 -22.32
C ASP A 12 14.42 11.07 -23.55
N LEU A 13 13.34 10.44 -24.02
CA LEU A 13 12.43 11.08 -24.96
C LEU A 13 11.42 11.93 -24.19
N VAL A 14 11.67 13.25 -24.15
CA VAL A 14 10.86 14.22 -23.40
C VAL A 14 9.85 14.91 -24.31
N TRP A 15 8.62 15.13 -23.82
CA TRP A 15 7.59 15.89 -24.53
C TRP A 15 6.83 16.88 -23.61
N PRO A 16 6.19 17.92 -24.18
CA PRO A 16 5.60 19.00 -23.39
C PRO A 16 4.59 18.52 -22.34
N ARG A 17 4.56 19.21 -21.20
CA ARG A 17 3.55 19.04 -20.13
C ARG A 17 2.16 19.52 -20.54
N GLY A 18 1.16 19.17 -19.74
CA GLY A 18 -0.20 19.70 -19.85
C GLY A 18 -1.21 18.72 -20.44
N GLY A 19 -1.01 17.41 -20.25
CA GLY A 19 -1.87 16.40 -20.88
C GLY A 19 -1.61 16.25 -22.37
N CYS A 20 -0.40 16.61 -22.85
CA CYS A 20 -0.08 16.51 -24.26
C CYS A 20 0.10 15.03 -24.66
N PRO A 21 -0.57 14.55 -25.72
CA PRO A 21 -0.40 13.20 -26.19
C PRO A 21 0.91 13.04 -26.97
N LEU A 22 1.58 11.92 -26.77
CA LEU A 22 2.68 11.41 -27.59
C LEU A 22 2.29 10.02 -28.10
N ARG A 23 2.36 9.80 -29.41
CA ARG A 23 2.12 8.50 -30.04
C ARG A 23 3.37 8.03 -30.74
N LEU A 24 3.84 6.86 -30.37
CA LEU A 24 5.01 6.21 -30.95
C LEU A 24 4.57 4.92 -31.64
N HIS A 25 5.06 4.72 -32.86
CA HIS A 25 4.83 3.51 -33.63
C HIS A 25 6.17 2.93 -34.03
N LEU A 26 6.38 1.65 -33.76
CA LEU A 26 7.61 0.94 -34.08
C LEU A 26 7.28 -0.42 -34.67
N VAL A 27 7.82 -0.72 -35.85
CA VAL A 27 7.88 -2.10 -36.35
C VAL A 27 9.07 -2.77 -35.68
N LEU A 28 8.78 -3.54 -34.65
CA LEU A 28 9.80 -4.24 -33.88
C LEU A 28 10.21 -5.51 -34.61
N THR A 29 11.46 -5.55 -35.09
CA THR A 29 12.05 -6.71 -35.75
C THR A 29 12.99 -7.45 -34.81
N THR A 30 13.13 -8.75 -35.02
CA THR A 30 14.01 -9.59 -34.18
C THR A 30 15.46 -9.41 -34.59
N PRO A 31 16.37 -9.11 -33.65
CA PRO A 31 17.80 -9.03 -33.93
C PRO A 31 18.29 -10.30 -34.64
N LEU A 32 19.14 -10.14 -35.66
CA LEU A 32 19.69 -11.29 -36.41
C LEU A 32 20.40 -12.29 -35.48
N SER A 33 21.06 -11.81 -34.43
CA SER A 33 21.74 -12.63 -33.42
C SER A 33 20.78 -13.49 -32.58
N TRP A 34 19.49 -13.20 -32.58
CA TRP A 34 18.47 -13.96 -31.84
C TRP A 34 17.65 -14.90 -32.73
N GLN A 35 17.81 -14.79 -34.05
CA GLN A 35 17.12 -15.67 -35.00
C GLN A 35 17.69 -17.08 -34.90
N GLY A 36 16.81 -18.08 -34.76
CA GLY A 36 17.21 -19.49 -34.64
C GLY A 36 17.55 -19.93 -33.21
N LEU A 37 17.38 -19.07 -32.20
CA LEU A 37 17.48 -19.51 -30.80
C LEU A 37 16.45 -20.61 -30.49
N PRO A 38 16.79 -21.60 -29.64
CA PRO A 38 15.91 -22.72 -29.36
C PRO A 38 14.56 -22.26 -28.82
N HIS A 39 13.49 -22.72 -29.46
CA HIS A 39 12.13 -22.39 -29.04
C HIS A 39 11.89 -22.84 -27.61
N GLY A 40 11.28 -21.96 -26.83
CA GLY A 40 10.92 -22.27 -25.44
C GLY A 40 12.09 -22.18 -24.45
N THR A 41 13.32 -21.84 -24.85
CA THR A 41 14.42 -21.61 -23.89
C THR A 41 14.41 -20.18 -23.34
N PHE A 42 14.05 -19.21 -24.18
CA PHE A 42 14.10 -17.79 -23.83
C PHE A 42 12.72 -17.13 -23.89
N ILE A 43 12.57 -16.03 -23.17
CA ILE A 43 11.43 -15.12 -23.20
C ILE A 43 11.96 -13.73 -23.55
N PRO A 44 11.78 -13.29 -24.81
CA PRO A 44 12.06 -11.90 -25.14
C PRO A 44 11.02 -10.99 -24.50
N ARG A 45 11.46 -9.83 -23.99
CA ARG A 45 10.59 -8.86 -23.32
C ARG A 45 10.86 -7.45 -23.80
N LEU A 46 9.79 -6.71 -24.05
CA LEU A 46 9.85 -5.26 -24.23
C LEU A 46 9.81 -4.60 -22.84
N VAL A 47 10.91 -3.91 -22.50
CA VAL A 47 11.09 -3.21 -21.23
C VAL A 47 10.91 -1.72 -21.44
N LEU A 48 9.95 -1.12 -20.75
CA LEU A 48 9.67 0.31 -20.80
C LEU A 48 9.64 0.89 -19.39
N LEU A 49 10.16 2.11 -19.26
CA LEU A 49 9.96 2.99 -18.11
C LEU A 49 9.50 4.34 -18.65
N TRP A 50 8.38 4.84 -18.16
CA TRP A 50 7.83 6.12 -18.57
C TRP A 50 7.53 7.03 -17.38
N TRP A 51 7.30 8.30 -17.68
CA TRP A 51 6.75 9.31 -16.80
C TRP A 51 5.60 9.97 -17.58
N ALA A 52 4.40 9.44 -17.39
CA ALA A 52 3.21 9.80 -18.14
C ALA A 52 1.97 9.61 -17.26
N GLU A 53 1.02 10.54 -17.36
CA GLU A 53 -0.28 10.47 -16.69
C GLU A 53 -1.04 9.21 -17.09
N THR A 54 -1.01 8.88 -18.39
CA THR A 54 -1.54 7.63 -18.92
C THR A 54 -0.59 7.05 -19.95
N ALA A 55 -0.51 5.73 -19.97
CA ALA A 55 0.26 4.94 -20.93
C ALA A 55 -0.57 3.76 -21.41
N VAL A 56 -0.69 3.60 -22.73
CA VAL A 56 -1.34 2.45 -23.37
C VAL A 56 -0.38 1.85 -24.38
N LEU A 57 0.03 0.62 -24.12
CA LEU A 57 0.86 -0.17 -25.01
C LEU A 57 0.00 -1.18 -25.77
N LYS A 58 0.06 -1.13 -27.10
CA LYS A 58 -0.59 -2.09 -28.00
C LYS A 58 0.47 -2.85 -28.79
N VAL A 59 0.16 -4.12 -29.06
CA VAL A 59 0.95 -4.98 -29.95
C VAL A 59 -0.01 -5.55 -30.99
N ASP A 60 0.28 -5.27 -32.26
CA ASP A 60 -0.55 -5.61 -33.42
C ASP A 60 -2.00 -5.13 -33.25
N GLY A 61 -2.15 -3.86 -32.87
CA GLY A 61 -3.45 -3.21 -32.63
C GLY A 61 -4.17 -3.65 -31.34
N THR A 62 -3.69 -4.68 -30.63
CA THR A 62 -4.32 -5.20 -29.41
C THR A 62 -3.71 -4.56 -28.16
N PRO A 63 -4.49 -3.93 -27.26
CA PRO A 63 -3.98 -3.45 -25.98
C PRO A 63 -3.37 -4.58 -25.15
N ARG A 64 -2.13 -4.37 -24.70
CA ARG A 64 -1.36 -5.33 -23.89
C ARG A 64 -1.07 -4.82 -22.49
N ARG A 65 -0.87 -3.51 -22.33
CA ARG A 65 -0.60 -2.90 -21.03
C ARG A 65 -1.22 -1.51 -20.93
N HIS A 66 -1.71 -1.22 -19.73
CA HIS A 66 -2.10 0.10 -19.28
C HIS A 66 -1.25 0.47 -18.07
N GLY A 67 -0.91 1.74 -17.92
CA GLY A 67 -0.29 2.27 -16.70
C GLY A 67 -0.32 3.79 -16.67
N ASP A 68 0.29 4.34 -15.64
CA ASP A 68 0.29 5.77 -15.29
C ASP A 68 1.64 6.13 -14.62
N LEU A 69 1.68 7.22 -13.86
CA LEU A 69 2.86 7.68 -13.12
C LEU A 69 3.32 6.73 -12.02
N PHE A 70 2.43 5.85 -11.53
CA PHE A 70 2.66 4.98 -10.38
C PHE A 70 2.72 3.51 -10.79
N ALA A 71 2.20 3.16 -11.97
CA ALA A 71 2.40 1.90 -12.68
C ALA A 71 3.27 2.14 -13.92
N ASN A 72 4.45 2.71 -13.70
CA ASN A 72 5.23 3.36 -14.74
C ASN A 72 6.28 2.48 -15.43
N THR A 73 6.32 1.19 -15.08
CA THR A 73 7.20 0.19 -15.68
C THR A 73 6.41 -0.90 -16.38
N CYS A 74 7.02 -1.43 -17.45
CA CYS A 74 6.49 -2.57 -18.19
C CYS A 74 7.63 -3.50 -18.58
N ARG A 75 7.42 -4.79 -18.43
CA ARG A 75 8.25 -5.86 -18.99
C ARG A 75 7.32 -6.85 -19.69
N LEU A 76 6.91 -6.51 -20.91
CA LEU A 76 5.92 -7.27 -21.67
C LEU A 76 6.59 -8.46 -22.36
N PRO A 77 6.18 -9.72 -22.09
CA PRO A 77 6.62 -10.86 -22.89
C PRO A 77 6.21 -10.70 -24.35
N LEU A 78 7.16 -10.83 -25.26
CA LEU A 78 6.90 -10.83 -26.69
C LEU A 78 6.51 -12.24 -27.15
N PRO A 79 5.56 -12.37 -28.10
CA PRO A 79 5.12 -13.67 -28.59
C PRO A 79 6.25 -14.42 -29.30
N SER A 80 6.24 -15.76 -29.22
CA SER A 80 7.27 -16.63 -29.83
C SER A 80 7.44 -16.41 -31.34
N ARG A 81 6.39 -16.01 -32.05
CA ARG A 81 6.45 -15.66 -33.48
C ARG A 81 7.42 -14.51 -33.78
N TRP A 82 7.59 -13.59 -32.83
CA TRP A 82 8.54 -12.51 -32.97
C TRP A 82 9.95 -13.07 -32.98
N LEU A 83 10.32 -13.88 -31.99
CA LEU A 83 11.63 -14.54 -31.97
C LEU A 83 11.89 -15.41 -33.22
N ALA A 84 10.84 -15.95 -33.85
CA ALA A 84 10.89 -16.66 -35.13
C ALA A 84 11.09 -15.75 -36.37
N GLY A 85 11.26 -14.45 -36.18
CA GLY A 85 11.52 -13.46 -37.23
C GLY A 85 10.29 -12.68 -37.73
N THR A 86 9.09 -12.95 -37.21
CA THR A 86 7.89 -12.19 -37.60
C THR A 86 7.87 -10.81 -36.92
N PRO A 87 7.91 -9.69 -37.65
CA PRO A 87 7.87 -8.36 -37.03
C PRO A 87 6.56 -8.13 -36.27
N LEU A 88 6.61 -7.29 -35.23
CA LEU A 88 5.43 -6.83 -34.49
C LEU A 88 5.23 -5.34 -34.71
N LEU A 89 3.98 -4.89 -34.81
CA LEU A 89 3.67 -3.48 -34.71
C LEU A 89 3.46 -3.12 -33.24
N VAL A 90 4.37 -2.33 -32.67
CA VAL A 90 4.27 -1.80 -31.32
C VAL A 90 3.78 -0.36 -31.39
N GLU A 91 2.71 -0.07 -30.64
CA GLU A 91 2.15 1.27 -30.54
C GLU A 91 2.11 1.68 -29.07
N LEU A 92 2.70 2.83 -28.75
CA LEU A 92 2.70 3.38 -27.40
C LEU A 92 2.05 4.76 -27.43
N GLU A 93 0.92 4.89 -26.73
CA GLU A 93 0.21 6.15 -26.53
C GLU A 93 0.44 6.62 -25.09
N LEU A 94 1.02 7.81 -24.95
CA LEU A 94 1.38 8.42 -23.67
C LEU A 94 0.71 9.79 -23.58
N HIS A 95 0.29 10.20 -22.39
CA HIS A 95 -0.13 11.57 -22.11
C HIS A 95 0.74 12.14 -21.01
N SER A 96 1.32 13.33 -21.20
CA SER A 96 2.14 13.95 -20.16
C SER A 96 1.29 14.35 -18.95
N PRO A 97 1.88 14.40 -17.74
CA PRO A 97 1.21 14.99 -16.60
C PRO A 97 0.81 16.45 -16.86
N CYS A 98 -0.23 16.91 -16.18
CA CYS A 98 -0.62 18.33 -16.27
C CYS A 98 0.43 19.27 -15.68
N HIS A 99 1.17 18.81 -14.66
CA HIS A 99 2.07 19.61 -13.84
C HIS A 99 3.54 19.53 -14.28
N GLU A 100 3.93 18.47 -15.00
CA GLU A 100 5.31 18.20 -15.42
C GLU A 100 5.36 17.64 -16.85
N GLU A 101 6.52 17.76 -17.49
CA GLU A 101 6.75 17.21 -18.82
C GLU A 101 6.66 15.68 -18.80
N GLY A 102 6.29 15.08 -19.93
CA GLY A 102 6.30 13.64 -20.05
C GLY A 102 7.69 13.14 -20.46
N SER A 103 8.04 11.92 -20.03
CA SER A 103 9.30 11.27 -20.43
C SER A 103 9.11 9.78 -20.73
N LEU A 104 9.76 9.27 -21.78
CA LEU A 104 10.03 7.84 -21.93
C LEU A 104 11.50 7.65 -21.55
N CYS A 105 11.71 7.24 -20.30
CA CYS A 105 13.00 7.14 -19.65
C CYS A 105 13.78 5.90 -20.07
N HIS A 106 13.09 4.82 -20.41
CA HIS A 106 13.72 3.58 -20.87
C HIS A 106 12.88 2.88 -21.92
N SER A 107 13.53 2.36 -22.95
CA SER A 107 12.93 1.49 -23.96
C SER A 107 13.98 0.53 -24.50
N SER A 108 13.83 -0.76 -24.19
CA SER A 108 14.74 -1.79 -24.66
C SER A 108 14.00 -3.11 -24.88
N VAL A 109 14.61 -4.00 -25.66
CA VAL A 109 14.19 -5.41 -25.69
C VAL A 109 15.28 -6.22 -25.03
N VAL A 110 14.89 -6.99 -24.01
CA VAL A 110 15.78 -7.91 -23.29
C VAL A 110 15.39 -9.35 -23.59
N LEU A 111 16.33 -10.26 -23.37
CA LEU A 111 16.10 -11.69 -23.48
C LEU A 111 16.33 -12.29 -22.09
N ASP A 112 15.31 -12.92 -21.53
CA ASP A 112 15.45 -13.66 -20.27
C ASP A 112 15.46 -15.17 -20.57
N PRO A 113 16.31 -15.98 -19.91
CA PRO A 113 16.12 -17.43 -19.92
C PRO A 113 14.85 -17.80 -19.16
N ARG A 114 14.16 -18.88 -19.56
CA ARG A 114 12.96 -19.35 -18.85
C ARG A 114 13.24 -19.85 -17.45
N ARG A 115 14.42 -20.43 -17.27
CA ARG A 115 14.87 -21.02 -16.02
C ARG A 115 16.34 -20.69 -15.88
N HIS A 116 16.75 -20.38 -14.66
CA HIS A 116 18.15 -20.08 -14.37
C HIS A 116 19.12 -21.19 -14.80
N ARG A 117 18.72 -22.47 -14.68
CA ARG A 117 19.57 -23.61 -15.09
C ARG A 117 19.64 -23.81 -16.62
N GLU A 118 18.81 -23.10 -17.38
CA GLU A 118 18.68 -23.24 -18.84
C GLU A 118 19.08 -21.90 -19.51
N ASP A 119 20.29 -21.43 -19.23
CA ASP A 119 20.85 -20.18 -19.77
C ASP A 119 22.14 -20.41 -20.61
N PRO A 120 22.01 -20.99 -21.83
CA PRO A 120 23.16 -21.30 -22.67
C PRO A 120 23.85 -20.05 -23.25
N LEU A 121 23.22 -18.88 -23.17
CA LEU A 121 23.80 -17.60 -23.59
C LEU A 121 24.44 -16.83 -22.43
N HIS A 122 24.38 -17.36 -21.20
CA HIS A 122 24.94 -16.74 -20.00
C HIS A 122 24.42 -15.31 -19.77
N LEU A 123 23.14 -15.08 -20.05
CA LEU A 123 22.45 -13.79 -19.89
C LEU A 123 22.38 -13.36 -18.42
N LEU A 124 22.42 -14.31 -17.48
CA LEU A 124 22.38 -14.03 -16.04
C LEU A 124 23.76 -13.84 -15.42
N ARG A 125 24.85 -14.08 -16.17
CA ARG A 125 26.22 -14.13 -15.63
C ARG A 125 26.63 -12.87 -14.88
N SER A 126 26.33 -11.68 -15.43
CA SER A 126 26.68 -10.43 -14.74
C SER A 126 25.98 -10.31 -13.39
N THR A 127 24.71 -10.71 -13.32
CA THR A 127 23.96 -10.71 -12.05
C THR A 127 24.47 -11.78 -11.10
N GLU A 128 24.89 -12.96 -11.58
CA GLU A 128 25.55 -13.98 -10.76
C GLU A 128 26.90 -13.48 -10.22
N GLU A 129 27.68 -12.77 -11.02
CA GLU A 129 28.95 -12.16 -10.62
C GLU A 129 28.73 -11.09 -9.55
N ASP A 130 27.70 -10.24 -9.72
CA ASP A 130 27.31 -9.22 -8.74
C ASP A 130 26.82 -9.83 -7.42
N LEU A 131 26.04 -10.92 -7.48
CA LEU A 131 25.58 -11.67 -6.30
C LEU A 131 26.74 -12.31 -5.52
N MET A 132 27.84 -12.63 -6.20
CA MET A 132 29.08 -13.15 -5.60
C MET A 132 30.03 -12.05 -5.13
N ALA A 133 29.88 -10.82 -5.61
CA ALA A 133 30.83 -9.76 -5.35
C ALA A 133 30.88 -9.41 -3.85
N PRO A 134 32.09 -9.33 -3.25
CA PRO A 134 32.24 -8.94 -1.86
C PRO A 134 31.75 -7.48 -1.68
N GLY A 135 30.63 -7.32 -0.97
CA GLY A 135 29.98 -6.03 -0.73
C GLY A 135 28.48 -6.00 -1.01
N HIS A 136 27.95 -6.94 -1.80
CA HIS A 136 26.50 -7.10 -2.00
C HIS A 136 25.86 -8.04 -0.95
N THR A 137 26.67 -8.96 -0.42
CA THR A 137 26.35 -9.68 0.81
C THR A 137 26.53 -8.74 2.01
N GLY A 138 25.46 -8.05 2.43
CA GLY A 138 25.48 -7.25 3.65
C GLY A 138 26.13 -8.03 4.81
N ALA A 139 27.21 -7.44 5.35
CA ALA A 139 28.07 -7.94 6.43
C ALA A 139 27.67 -9.30 7.04
N GLY A 140 28.37 -10.34 6.61
CA GLY A 140 28.26 -11.71 7.12
C GLY A 140 28.24 -12.70 5.95
N GLN A 141 29.20 -13.62 5.88
CA GLN A 141 29.10 -14.78 5.01
C GLN A 141 27.73 -15.42 5.25
N MET A 142 26.91 -15.57 4.20
CA MET A 142 25.66 -16.30 4.31
C MET A 142 25.98 -17.70 4.83
N GLY A 143 25.41 -18.06 5.98
CA GLY A 143 25.54 -19.41 6.51
C GLY A 143 24.80 -20.38 5.59
N PRO A 144 25.33 -21.58 5.32
CA PRO A 144 24.66 -22.52 4.44
C PRO A 144 23.34 -23.00 5.09
N GLY A 145 22.19 -22.51 4.60
CA GLY A 145 20.90 -23.19 4.71
C GLY A 145 19.79 -22.54 5.56
N ASP A 146 20.08 -21.51 6.37
CA ASP A 146 19.11 -20.95 7.32
C ASP A 146 18.49 -19.60 6.91
N ASP A 147 19.11 -18.86 5.99
CA ASP A 147 18.58 -17.56 5.55
C ASP A 147 17.29 -17.72 4.72
N ARG A 148 16.24 -16.99 5.10
CA ARG A 148 14.88 -17.09 4.51
C ARG A 148 14.26 -15.74 4.22
N VAL A 149 13.63 -15.59 3.06
CA VAL A 149 12.80 -14.41 2.74
C VAL A 149 11.35 -14.85 2.57
N THR A 150 10.48 -14.27 3.39
CA THR A 150 9.03 -14.43 3.25
C THR A 150 8.53 -13.41 2.24
N LEU A 151 7.90 -13.90 1.17
CA LEU A 151 7.27 -13.09 0.13
C LEU A 151 5.79 -12.92 0.45
N LEU A 152 5.40 -11.71 0.85
CA LEU A 152 4.00 -11.31 0.95
C LEU A 152 3.76 -10.19 -0.06
N SER A 153 3.11 -10.49 -1.17
CA SER A 153 2.79 -9.46 -2.13
C SER A 153 1.79 -8.46 -1.55
N HIS A 154 1.92 -7.18 -1.89
CA HIS A 154 1.14 -6.10 -1.28
C HIS A 154 0.78 -5.05 -2.34
N ALA A 155 -0.36 -4.37 -2.15
CA ALA A 155 -0.70 -3.17 -2.90
C ALA A 155 -1.10 -2.08 -1.90
N HIS A 156 -0.30 -1.02 -1.86
CA HIS A 156 -0.65 0.20 -1.15
C HIS A 156 -1.60 1.03 -2.02
N LEU A 157 -2.63 1.59 -1.41
CA LEU A 157 -3.71 2.29 -2.11
C LEU A 157 -4.05 3.56 -1.32
N ASP A 158 -3.57 4.71 -1.80
CA ASP A 158 -3.96 5.97 -1.18
C ASP A 158 -5.42 6.27 -1.44
N LEU A 159 -6.17 6.53 -0.36
CA LEU A 159 -7.61 6.76 -0.42
C LEU A 159 -7.97 8.07 -1.11
N ALA A 160 -7.06 9.04 -1.08
CA ALA A 160 -7.00 10.19 -1.96
C ALA A 160 -5.62 10.83 -1.80
N TRP A 161 -4.97 11.17 -2.90
CA TRP A 161 -3.67 11.85 -2.87
C TRP A 161 -3.55 12.75 -4.11
N LEU A 162 -2.93 12.25 -5.17
CA LEU A 162 -2.87 12.95 -6.45
C LEU A 162 -4.15 12.79 -7.27
N TRP A 163 -5.00 11.85 -6.86
CA TRP A 163 -6.29 11.52 -7.43
C TRP A 163 -7.42 11.61 -6.39
N PRO A 164 -8.68 11.82 -6.83
CA PRO A 164 -9.84 11.80 -5.96
C PRO A 164 -10.22 10.38 -5.50
N VAL A 165 -11.00 10.30 -4.43
CA VAL A 165 -11.49 9.04 -3.84
C VAL A 165 -12.17 8.10 -4.85
N ALA A 166 -12.90 8.69 -5.82
CA ALA A 166 -13.60 7.92 -6.84
C ALA A 166 -12.65 7.17 -7.78
N GLU A 167 -11.44 7.68 -7.98
CA GLU A 167 -10.40 7.04 -8.77
C GLU A 167 -9.74 5.91 -7.99
N THR A 168 -9.42 6.11 -6.70
CA THR A 168 -8.94 5.01 -5.82
C THR A 168 -9.91 3.85 -5.82
N TRP A 169 -11.22 4.11 -5.83
CA TRP A 169 -12.21 3.03 -5.92
C TRP A 169 -12.06 2.18 -7.19
N ARG A 170 -11.79 2.81 -8.34
CA ARG A 170 -11.54 2.09 -9.61
C ARG A 170 -10.22 1.32 -9.51
N ALA A 171 -9.15 2.00 -9.08
CA ALA A 171 -7.82 1.41 -8.91
C ALA A 171 -7.84 0.20 -7.96
N ALA A 172 -8.62 0.26 -6.87
CA ALA A 172 -8.81 -0.85 -5.94
C ALA A 172 -9.51 -2.03 -6.60
N VAL A 173 -10.60 -1.80 -7.33
CA VAL A 173 -11.32 -2.87 -8.06
C VAL A 173 -10.42 -3.54 -9.10
N ASP A 174 -9.67 -2.75 -9.86
CA ASP A 174 -8.77 -3.26 -10.90
C ASP A 174 -7.59 -4.01 -10.29
N THR A 175 -6.99 -3.46 -9.24
CA THR A 175 -5.89 -4.09 -8.48
C THR A 175 -6.33 -5.45 -7.93
N PHE A 176 -7.45 -5.51 -7.23
CA PHE A 176 -7.89 -6.76 -6.63
C PHE A 176 -8.32 -7.77 -7.68
N THR A 177 -8.94 -7.35 -8.77
CA THR A 177 -9.27 -8.24 -9.90
C THR A 177 -8.01 -8.82 -10.53
N SER A 178 -7.00 -7.99 -10.78
CA SER A 178 -5.73 -8.44 -11.35
C SER A 178 -4.99 -9.41 -10.43
N VAL A 179 -4.96 -9.13 -9.11
CA VAL A 179 -4.32 -10.02 -8.13
C VAL A 179 -5.05 -11.36 -8.07
N LEU A 180 -6.39 -11.36 -8.05
CA LEU A 180 -7.16 -12.60 -8.04
C LEU A 180 -6.88 -13.47 -9.26
N ASN A 181 -6.81 -12.87 -10.45
CA ASN A 181 -6.49 -13.61 -11.67
C ASN A 181 -5.05 -14.15 -11.62
N LEU A 182 -4.09 -13.37 -11.11
CA LEU A 182 -2.72 -13.85 -10.93
C LEU A 182 -2.65 -15.02 -9.93
N MET A 183 -3.46 -15.00 -8.86
CA MET A 183 -3.52 -16.08 -7.88
C MET A 183 -4.13 -17.39 -8.42
N GLU A 184 -4.86 -17.35 -9.54
CA GLU A 184 -5.32 -18.54 -10.25
C GLU A 184 -4.16 -19.22 -10.99
N GLU A 185 -3.20 -18.45 -11.51
CA GLU A 185 -2.01 -18.94 -12.22
C GLU A 185 -0.86 -19.30 -11.27
N HIS A 186 -0.77 -18.62 -10.12
CA HIS A 186 0.28 -18.81 -9.11
C HIS A 186 -0.32 -19.31 -7.78
N PRO A 187 -0.45 -20.64 -7.58
CA PRO A 187 -1.14 -21.21 -6.42
C PRO A 187 -0.45 -20.92 -5.08
N ASP A 188 0.85 -20.66 -5.08
CA ASP A 188 1.60 -20.35 -3.86
C ASP A 188 1.54 -18.86 -3.50
N LEU A 189 1.07 -17.98 -4.40
CA LEU A 189 1.04 -16.54 -4.16
C LEU A 189 0.17 -16.21 -2.94
N CYS A 190 0.77 -15.46 -2.01
CA CYS A 190 0.10 -14.82 -0.89
C CYS A 190 0.04 -13.31 -1.11
N PHE A 191 -1.13 -12.71 -0.86
CA PHE A 191 -1.35 -11.28 -1.00
C PHE A 191 -1.91 -10.67 0.29
N GLY A 192 -1.38 -9.53 0.72
CA GLY A 192 -1.84 -8.79 1.88
C GLY A 192 -2.41 -7.42 1.51
N HIS A 193 -3.49 -7.00 2.18
CA HIS A 193 -4.01 -5.64 2.05
C HIS A 193 -4.59 -5.10 3.36
N SER A 194 -4.48 -3.78 3.54
CA SER A 194 -4.50 -3.10 4.83
C SER A 194 -5.78 -2.36 5.19
N THR A 195 -6.70 -2.09 4.24
CA THR A 195 -7.74 -1.07 4.47
C THR A 195 -9.17 -1.66 4.62
N PRO A 196 -9.71 -1.77 5.86
CA PRO A 196 -11.09 -2.19 6.11
C PRO A 196 -12.15 -1.37 5.37
N ALA A 197 -11.96 -0.05 5.22
CA ALA A 197 -12.91 0.81 4.51
C ALA A 197 -13.14 0.37 3.05
N LEU A 198 -12.07 -0.02 2.33
CA LEU A 198 -12.16 -0.51 0.96
C LEU A 198 -12.87 -1.87 0.90
N TYR A 199 -12.59 -2.78 1.84
CA TYR A 199 -13.33 -4.04 1.91
C TYR A 199 -14.82 -3.84 2.18
N ALA A 200 -15.19 -2.89 3.05
CA ALA A 200 -16.59 -2.56 3.30
C ALA A 200 -17.27 -2.03 2.03
N TRP A 201 -16.58 -1.21 1.23
CA TRP A 201 -17.09 -0.75 -0.06
C TRP A 201 -17.23 -1.90 -1.07
N LEU A 202 -16.28 -2.83 -1.14
CA LEU A 202 -16.39 -4.02 -1.98
C LEU A 202 -17.58 -4.89 -1.59
N GLN A 203 -17.78 -5.13 -0.29
CA GLN A 203 -18.92 -5.89 0.21
C GLN A 203 -20.25 -5.28 -0.25
N GLN A 204 -20.34 -3.94 -0.20
CA GLN A 204 -21.55 -3.21 -0.57
C GLN A 204 -21.76 -3.09 -2.09
N HIS A 205 -20.70 -2.77 -2.84
CA HIS A 205 -20.80 -2.33 -4.23
C HIS A 205 -20.28 -3.36 -5.25
N ARG A 206 -19.46 -4.34 -4.83
CA ARG A 206 -18.91 -5.41 -5.68
C ARG A 206 -18.96 -6.77 -4.95
N PRO A 207 -20.16 -7.25 -4.55
CA PRO A 207 -20.30 -8.44 -3.70
C PRO A 207 -19.71 -9.72 -4.31
N ALA A 208 -19.67 -9.85 -5.65
CA ALA A 208 -19.01 -10.99 -6.31
C ALA A 208 -17.48 -10.97 -6.12
N LEU A 209 -16.86 -9.80 -6.26
CA LEU A 209 -15.42 -9.62 -6.04
C LEU A 209 -15.07 -9.85 -4.56
N TRP A 210 -15.89 -9.29 -3.66
CA TRP A 210 -15.79 -9.54 -2.21
C TRP A 210 -15.83 -11.03 -1.86
N ARG A 211 -16.75 -11.81 -2.44
CA ARG A 211 -16.83 -13.26 -2.18
C ARG A 211 -15.57 -14.02 -2.60
N ARG A 212 -14.95 -13.66 -3.73
CA ARG A 212 -13.67 -14.27 -4.18
C ARG A 212 -12.54 -13.95 -3.19
N ILE A 213 -12.41 -12.68 -2.78
CA ILE A 213 -11.43 -12.25 -1.78
C ILE A 213 -11.63 -12.99 -0.46
N HIS A 214 -12.86 -13.02 0.05
CA HIS A 214 -13.18 -13.70 1.30
C HIS A 214 -12.87 -15.20 1.23
N ALA A 215 -13.15 -15.87 0.11
CA ALA A 215 -12.82 -17.29 -0.05
C ALA A 215 -11.31 -17.55 0.03
N LEU A 216 -10.49 -16.70 -0.61
CA LEU A 216 -9.02 -16.81 -0.53
C LEU A 216 -8.47 -16.43 0.85
N ALA A 217 -9.15 -15.51 1.56
CA ALA A 217 -8.78 -15.18 2.93
C ALA A 217 -9.05 -16.35 3.87
N GLU A 218 -10.19 -17.04 3.71
CA GLU A 218 -10.50 -18.26 4.46
C GLU A 218 -9.54 -19.42 4.14
N ALA A 219 -8.97 -19.42 2.94
CA ALA A 219 -7.94 -20.37 2.48
C ALA A 219 -6.51 -19.95 2.88
N GLY A 220 -6.31 -18.84 3.59
CA GLY A 220 -5.00 -18.40 4.06
C GLY A 220 -4.11 -17.74 3.00
N ARG A 221 -4.62 -17.48 1.78
CA ARG A 221 -3.85 -16.92 0.66
C ARG A 221 -4.03 -15.42 0.49
N TRP A 222 -5.12 -14.88 1.02
CA TRP A 222 -5.37 -13.44 1.07
C TRP A 222 -5.37 -12.98 2.52
N GLU A 223 -4.36 -12.23 2.92
CA GLU A 223 -4.19 -11.78 4.30
C GLU A 223 -4.81 -10.38 4.51
N PRO A 224 -5.89 -10.25 5.30
CA PRO A 224 -6.41 -8.95 5.71
C PRO A 224 -5.47 -8.39 6.78
N LEU A 225 -4.49 -7.56 6.38
CA LEU A 225 -3.48 -7.00 7.28
C LEU A 225 -4.15 -6.11 8.33
N CYS A 226 -5.00 -5.19 7.87
CA CYS A 226 -5.90 -4.38 8.67
C CYS A 226 -5.23 -3.70 9.89
N GLY A 227 -6.03 -3.40 10.92
CA GLY A 227 -5.67 -2.61 12.08
C GLY A 227 -6.68 -1.46 12.24
N PRO A 228 -6.31 -0.20 11.95
CA PRO A 228 -7.25 0.91 11.91
C PRO A 228 -8.25 0.81 10.73
N TRP A 229 -9.29 1.64 10.74
CA TRP A 229 -10.33 1.66 9.70
C TRP A 229 -9.78 2.11 8.33
N VAL A 230 -8.83 3.03 8.35
CA VAL A 230 -7.98 3.46 7.24
C VAL A 230 -6.54 3.59 7.72
N GLU A 231 -5.56 3.66 6.82
CA GLU A 231 -4.18 4.01 7.18
C GLU A 231 -4.11 5.48 7.64
N MET A 232 -4.35 5.69 8.94
CA MET A 232 -4.62 6.99 9.54
C MET A 232 -3.36 7.84 9.76
N ASP A 233 -3.54 9.16 9.81
CA ASP A 233 -2.57 10.04 10.45
C ASP A 233 -2.44 9.72 11.95
N CYS A 234 -1.23 9.80 12.48
CA CYS A 234 -0.87 9.32 13.82
C CYS A 234 -0.35 10.43 14.75
N VAL A 235 -0.45 11.69 14.32
CA VAL A 235 0.10 12.86 15.05
C VAL A 235 -0.95 13.95 15.28
N LEU A 236 -1.81 14.22 14.29
CA LEU A 236 -2.75 15.35 14.28
C LEU A 236 -4.12 15.01 14.88
N ILE A 237 -4.49 13.74 14.88
CA ILE A 237 -5.79 13.27 15.37
C ILE A 237 -5.80 13.13 16.89
N SER A 238 -6.98 13.30 17.51
CA SER A 238 -7.13 13.06 18.95
C SER A 238 -6.97 11.57 19.31
N THR A 239 -6.62 11.28 20.56
CA THR A 239 -6.61 9.91 21.10
C THR A 239 -7.97 9.20 20.94
N VAL A 240 -9.08 9.93 21.03
CA VAL A 240 -10.43 9.37 20.79
C VAL A 240 -10.56 8.91 19.34
N SER A 241 -10.10 9.71 18.38
CA SER A 241 -10.08 9.32 16.97
C SER A 241 -9.20 8.11 16.74
N VAL A 242 -8.00 8.05 17.34
CA VAL A 242 -7.14 6.85 17.29
C VAL A 242 -7.90 5.62 17.77
N LEU A 243 -8.52 5.69 18.96
CA LEU A 243 -9.30 4.57 19.50
C LEU A 243 -10.46 4.20 18.58
N ARG A 244 -11.14 5.17 17.97
CA ARG A 244 -12.23 4.93 17.01
C ARG A 244 -11.76 4.32 15.69
N GLN A 245 -10.58 4.71 15.19
CA GLN A 245 -9.94 4.09 14.03
C GLN A 245 -9.70 2.61 14.30
N LEU A 246 -9.03 2.31 15.42
CA LEU A 246 -8.71 0.94 15.82
C LEU A 246 -9.98 0.14 16.09
N GLU A 247 -10.91 0.63 16.91
CA GLU A 247 -12.15 -0.07 17.23
C GLU A 247 -12.98 -0.38 15.98
N THR A 248 -13.13 0.60 15.08
CA THR A 248 -13.93 0.44 13.86
C THR A 248 -13.28 -0.54 12.90
N GLY A 249 -11.98 -0.39 12.63
CA GLY A 249 -11.21 -1.30 11.78
C GLY A 249 -11.18 -2.71 12.33
N GLN A 250 -10.86 -2.86 13.61
CA GLN A 250 -10.77 -4.15 14.29
C GLN A 250 -12.12 -4.87 14.39
N ARG A 251 -13.19 -4.17 14.78
CA ARG A 251 -14.53 -4.76 14.84
C ARG A 251 -14.97 -5.23 13.47
N TRP A 252 -14.73 -4.44 12.42
CA TRP A 252 -15.07 -4.82 11.06
C TRP A 252 -14.26 -6.05 10.63
N SER A 253 -12.95 -6.06 10.88
CA SER A 253 -12.04 -7.14 10.46
C SER A 253 -12.34 -8.45 11.19
N ARG A 254 -12.53 -8.42 12.53
CA ARG A 254 -12.92 -9.60 13.31
C ARG A 254 -14.25 -10.21 12.88
N ARG A 255 -15.22 -9.37 12.48
CA ARG A 255 -16.52 -9.83 12.00
C ARG A 255 -16.43 -10.54 10.65
N HIS A 256 -15.60 -10.04 9.73
CA HIS A 256 -15.57 -10.52 8.35
C HIS A 256 -14.43 -11.49 8.05
N PHE A 257 -13.42 -11.55 8.93
CA PHE A 257 -12.27 -12.45 8.80
C PHE A 257 -11.98 -13.11 10.15
N PRO A 258 -12.92 -13.88 10.72
CA PRO A 258 -12.81 -14.41 12.09
C PRO A 258 -11.70 -15.46 12.26
N ARG A 259 -11.24 -16.10 11.17
CA ARG A 259 -10.12 -17.06 11.19
C ARG A 259 -8.76 -16.38 11.36
N TRP A 260 -8.67 -15.09 11.05
CA TRP A 260 -7.44 -14.33 11.19
C TRP A 260 -7.32 -13.72 12.59
N ARG A 261 -6.11 -13.74 13.14
CA ARG A 261 -5.78 -12.95 14.33
C ARG A 261 -5.66 -11.49 13.93
N HIS A 262 -6.28 -10.59 14.68
CA HIS A 262 -6.21 -9.15 14.38
C HIS A 262 -5.42 -8.41 15.47
N ASP A 263 -4.15 -8.77 15.61
CA ASP A 263 -3.18 -8.23 16.59
C ASP A 263 -2.10 -7.35 15.93
N LEU A 264 -2.34 -6.88 14.70
CA LEU A 264 -1.44 -6.04 13.91
C LEU A 264 -2.08 -4.68 13.58
N ALA A 265 -1.28 -3.62 13.64
CA ALA A 265 -1.56 -2.33 13.00
C ALA A 265 -0.56 -2.10 11.85
N TRP A 266 -1.07 -2.10 10.62
CA TRP A 266 -0.30 -1.83 9.42
C TRP A 266 -0.42 -0.34 9.03
N LEU A 267 0.65 0.44 9.27
CA LEU A 267 0.70 1.88 9.02
C LEU A 267 2.02 2.26 8.32
N PRO A 268 2.25 1.76 7.10
CA PRO A 268 3.51 1.92 6.40
C PRO A 268 3.79 3.39 6.04
N ASP A 269 2.76 4.15 5.67
CA ASP A 269 2.92 5.48 5.04
C ASP A 269 2.54 6.69 5.91
N SER A 270 2.15 6.49 7.18
CA SER A 270 1.84 7.62 8.07
C SER A 270 3.07 8.46 8.45
N PHE A 271 2.90 9.78 8.53
CA PHE A 271 4.00 10.74 8.67
C PHE A 271 4.43 10.99 10.12
N GLY A 272 4.92 9.93 10.78
CA GLY A 272 5.36 9.95 12.19
C GLY A 272 4.30 9.39 13.15
N PHE A 273 4.72 9.08 14.39
CA PHE A 273 3.87 8.37 15.35
C PHE A 273 4.06 8.87 16.78
N ALA A 274 2.99 9.40 17.38
CA ALA A 274 3.01 9.97 18.73
C ALA A 274 3.34 8.92 19.83
N ALA A 275 4.04 9.35 20.88
CA ALA A 275 4.51 8.50 21.98
C ALA A 275 3.41 7.73 22.74
N GLY A 276 2.15 8.20 22.70
CA GLY A 276 1.03 7.55 23.38
C GLY A 276 0.37 6.40 22.59
N LEU A 277 0.78 6.16 21.34
CA LEU A 277 0.17 5.14 20.49
C LEU A 277 0.30 3.70 21.02
N PRO A 278 1.43 3.27 21.63
CA PRO A 278 1.53 1.92 22.20
C PRO A 278 0.40 1.59 23.17
N GLN A 279 0.02 2.54 24.05
CA GLN A 279 -1.14 2.38 24.94
C GLN A 279 -2.40 2.02 24.18
N THR A 280 -2.71 2.83 23.17
CA THR A 280 -3.97 2.71 22.42
C THR A 280 -4.00 1.43 21.61
N LEU A 281 -2.88 1.04 21.01
CA LEU A 281 -2.75 -0.22 20.27
C LEU A 281 -2.94 -1.42 21.20
N ALA A 282 -2.20 -1.45 22.32
CA ALA A 282 -2.29 -2.52 23.30
C ALA A 282 -3.71 -2.66 23.87
N SER A 283 -4.39 -1.53 24.15
CA SER A 283 -5.78 -1.52 24.65
C SER A 283 -6.80 -2.18 23.71
N GLN A 284 -6.47 -2.29 22.41
CA GLN A 284 -7.32 -2.90 21.38
C GLN A 284 -6.89 -4.33 21.03
N GLY A 285 -5.92 -4.89 21.77
CA GLY A 285 -5.35 -6.21 21.55
C GLY A 285 -4.36 -6.26 20.39
N ILE A 286 -3.80 -5.11 19.98
CA ILE A 286 -2.76 -5.04 18.95
C ILE A 286 -1.40 -5.21 19.62
N ALA A 287 -0.69 -6.27 19.24
CA ALA A 287 0.63 -6.60 19.74
C ALA A 287 1.75 -6.17 18.79
N TRP A 288 1.44 -6.02 17.50
CA TRP A 288 2.39 -5.68 16.45
C TRP A 288 2.03 -4.35 15.78
N PHE A 289 3.05 -3.53 15.55
CA PHE A 289 2.98 -2.28 14.81
C PHE A 289 4.00 -2.29 13.67
N LEU A 290 3.58 -1.89 12.47
CA LEU A 290 4.45 -1.86 11.30
C LEU A 290 4.43 -0.49 10.63
N THR A 291 5.62 0.00 10.28
CA THR A 291 5.80 1.22 9.49
C THR A 291 7.02 1.15 8.57
N THR A 292 7.07 1.92 7.49
CA THR A 292 8.26 2.05 6.63
C THR A 292 8.81 3.48 6.59
N LYS A 293 7.99 4.50 6.89
CA LYS A 293 8.39 5.93 6.78
C LYS A 293 9.60 6.34 7.60
N LEU A 294 9.89 5.70 8.72
CA LEU A 294 11.07 6.05 9.53
C LEU A 294 12.41 5.81 8.79
N ALA A 295 12.41 5.02 7.71
CA ALA A 295 13.57 4.89 6.84
C ALA A 295 13.89 6.17 6.04
N TRP A 296 12.99 7.17 6.05
CA TRP A 296 13.09 8.42 5.28
C TRP A 296 13.61 9.60 6.12
N ASN A 297 14.12 9.35 7.33
CA ASN A 297 14.75 10.41 8.11
C ASN A 297 15.94 11.02 7.34
N THR A 298 16.00 12.35 7.34
CA THR A 298 16.92 13.12 6.49
C THR A 298 18.36 13.16 7.02
N ARG A 299 18.52 13.21 8.34
CA ARG A 299 19.80 13.42 9.03
C ARG A 299 20.13 12.29 9.98
N ASN A 300 19.16 11.80 10.76
CA ASN A 300 19.38 10.74 11.73
C ASN A 300 18.67 9.44 11.28
N PRO A 301 19.39 8.49 10.65
CA PRO A 301 18.85 7.19 10.33
C PRO A 301 18.30 6.51 11.58
N PHE A 302 17.05 6.04 11.52
CA PHE A 302 16.46 5.33 12.65
C PHE A 302 17.23 4.02 12.92
N PRO A 303 17.64 3.75 14.17
CA PRO A 303 18.63 2.71 14.46
C PRO A 303 18.07 1.27 14.43
N HIS A 304 16.76 1.09 14.61
CA HIS A 304 16.17 -0.24 14.80
C HIS A 304 15.26 -0.66 13.64
N ARG A 305 15.24 -1.96 13.33
CA ARG A 305 14.28 -2.56 12.38
C ARG A 305 13.25 -3.47 13.06
N LEU A 306 13.60 -4.02 14.22
CA LEU A 306 12.73 -4.83 15.07
C LEU A 306 13.01 -4.43 16.51
N PHE A 307 11.99 -3.94 17.21
CA PHE A 307 12.16 -3.38 18.56
C PHE A 307 10.86 -3.41 19.36
N ARG A 308 10.97 -3.15 20.66
CA ARG A 308 9.85 -2.95 21.58
C ARG A 308 9.56 -1.45 21.66
N TRP A 309 8.38 -1.03 21.23
CA TRP A 309 7.96 0.37 21.31
C TRP A 309 7.11 0.59 22.54
N ARG A 310 7.61 1.40 23.48
CA ARG A 310 7.02 1.61 24.79
C ARG A 310 6.58 3.05 24.98
N ASP A 311 5.39 3.23 25.54
CA ASP A 311 4.88 4.54 25.91
C ASP A 311 5.34 4.97 27.33
N PRO A 312 5.05 6.22 27.74
CA PRO A 312 5.35 6.68 29.10
C PRO A 312 4.59 5.95 30.24
N SER A 313 3.49 5.24 29.93
CA SER A 313 2.73 4.45 30.92
C SER A 313 3.35 3.06 31.16
N GLY A 314 4.29 2.64 30.30
CA GLY A 314 4.89 1.31 30.30
C GLY A 314 4.19 0.31 29.40
N ALA A 315 3.09 0.69 28.73
CA ALA A 315 2.45 -0.16 27.72
C ALA A 315 3.36 -0.27 26.49
N GLU A 316 3.33 -1.42 25.84
CA GLU A 316 4.32 -1.76 24.83
C GLU A 316 3.73 -2.62 23.72
N VAL A 317 4.22 -2.39 22.50
CA VAL A 317 3.97 -3.22 21.31
C VAL A 317 5.29 -3.57 20.64
N LEU A 318 5.31 -4.66 19.87
CA LEU A 318 6.43 -5.01 19.01
C LEU A 318 6.34 -4.20 17.72
N ALA A 319 7.40 -3.50 17.37
CA ALA A 319 7.46 -2.62 16.21
C ALA A 319 8.44 -3.18 15.16
N LEU A 320 8.04 -3.07 13.89
CA LEU A 320 8.73 -3.64 12.75
C LEU A 320 8.83 -2.62 11.60
N LEU A 321 10.04 -2.45 11.07
CA LEU A 321 10.32 -1.73 9.83
C LEU A 321 10.86 -2.74 8.81
N PRO A 322 10.01 -3.26 7.90
CA PRO A 322 10.43 -4.24 6.90
C PRO A 322 11.28 -3.60 5.80
N GLY A 323 11.56 -4.38 4.75
CA GLY A 323 12.09 -3.87 3.49
C GLY A 323 11.13 -2.88 2.79
N PRO A 324 11.51 -2.38 1.60
CA PRO A 324 10.69 -1.42 0.86
C PRO A 324 9.30 -1.97 0.55
N LEU A 325 8.31 -1.07 0.57
CA LEU A 325 7.00 -1.35 -0.04
C LEU A 325 7.12 -1.35 -1.56
N SER A 326 6.18 -2.02 -2.24
CA SER A 326 6.10 -2.05 -3.71
C SER A 326 7.43 -2.45 -4.35
N ALA A 327 8.03 -3.49 -3.75
CA ALA A 327 9.35 -3.96 -4.11
C ALA A 327 9.31 -4.74 -5.43
N THR A 328 10.43 -4.80 -6.14
CA THR A 328 10.57 -5.52 -7.42
C THR A 328 10.94 -7.00 -7.19
N GLY A 329 11.07 -7.78 -8.27
CA GLY A 329 11.59 -9.15 -8.23
C GLY A 329 13.11 -9.23 -8.41
N ASP A 330 13.83 -8.11 -8.30
CA ASP A 330 15.28 -8.05 -8.51
C ASP A 330 16.04 -8.84 -7.41
N PRO A 331 16.80 -9.89 -7.74
CA PRO A 331 17.55 -10.69 -6.77
C PRO A 331 18.59 -9.89 -6.00
N LEU A 332 19.24 -8.89 -6.61
CA LEU A 332 20.26 -8.07 -5.95
C LEU A 332 19.62 -7.18 -4.88
N ALA A 333 18.49 -6.57 -5.21
CA ALA A 333 17.71 -5.77 -4.26
C ALA A 333 17.23 -6.61 -3.07
N ILE A 334 16.74 -7.83 -3.31
CA ILE A 334 16.30 -8.76 -2.27
C ILE A 334 17.48 -9.16 -1.38
N GLN A 335 18.61 -9.60 -1.96
CA GLN A 335 19.79 -10.04 -1.21
C GLN A 335 20.34 -8.89 -0.35
N LYS A 336 20.46 -7.70 -0.91
CA LYS A 336 20.92 -6.50 -0.21
C LYS A 336 20.01 -6.17 0.97
N ALA A 337 18.69 -6.08 0.75
CA ALA A 337 17.74 -5.75 1.81
C ALA A 337 17.72 -6.81 2.92
N HIS A 338 17.83 -8.09 2.57
CA HIS A 338 17.96 -9.18 3.54
C HIS A 338 19.25 -9.06 4.36
N GLY A 339 20.38 -8.79 3.72
CA GLY A 339 21.66 -8.56 4.39
C GLY A 339 21.61 -7.37 5.36
N GLU A 340 21.04 -6.23 4.93
CA GLU A 340 20.84 -5.06 5.78
C GLU A 340 19.91 -5.34 6.98
N TRP A 341 18.84 -6.10 6.76
CA TRP A 341 17.94 -6.55 7.81
C TRP A 341 18.69 -7.40 8.84
N ARG A 342 19.44 -8.41 8.39
CA ARG A 342 20.21 -9.30 9.26
C ARG A 342 21.27 -8.55 10.04
N ALA A 343 22.01 -7.63 9.40
CA ALA A 343 23.02 -6.81 10.07
C ALA A 343 22.44 -5.94 11.20
N ARG A 344 21.19 -5.45 11.05
CA ARG A 344 20.54 -4.57 12.04
C ARG A 344 19.77 -5.31 13.12
N THR A 345 19.39 -6.56 12.89
CA THR A 345 18.49 -7.32 13.79
C THR A 345 19.09 -8.61 14.34
N GLY A 346 20.11 -9.16 13.68
CA GLY A 346 20.61 -10.51 13.93
C GLY A 346 19.66 -11.63 13.46
N VAL A 347 18.60 -11.31 12.71
CA VAL A 347 17.56 -12.28 12.32
C VAL A 347 17.80 -12.76 10.88
N ASN A 348 17.95 -14.08 10.71
CA ASN A 348 18.17 -14.74 9.42
C ASN A 348 16.90 -14.91 8.57
N SER A 349 15.77 -14.33 9.00
CA SER A 349 14.55 -14.32 8.20
C SER A 349 14.01 -12.91 8.05
N SER A 350 13.67 -12.52 6.82
CA SER A 350 13.15 -11.19 6.50
C SER A 350 11.84 -11.27 5.70
N LEU A 351 11.21 -10.11 5.54
CA LEU A 351 10.00 -9.92 4.74
C LEU A 351 10.33 -9.10 3.49
N TRP A 352 9.80 -9.54 2.35
CA TRP A 352 9.82 -8.80 1.10
C TRP A 352 8.39 -8.58 0.62
N LEU A 353 8.10 -7.38 0.12
CA LEU A 353 6.75 -6.91 -0.18
C LEU A 353 6.57 -6.55 -1.65
N PRO A 354 6.48 -7.55 -2.56
CA PRO A 354 6.32 -7.26 -3.96
C PRO A 354 5.02 -6.51 -4.33
N GLY A 355 5.14 -5.47 -5.16
CA GLY A 355 4.01 -4.64 -5.61
C GLY A 355 4.47 -3.52 -6.54
N VAL A 356 3.54 -2.69 -7.04
CA VAL A 356 3.84 -1.68 -8.07
C VAL A 356 3.82 -0.24 -7.55
N GLY A 357 3.04 0.13 -6.53
CA GLY A 357 3.09 1.51 -6.01
C GLY A 357 1.98 1.92 -5.05
N ASN A 358 1.76 3.24 -4.98
CA ASN A 358 0.83 3.94 -4.08
C ASN A 358 -0.59 4.12 -4.67
N HIS A 359 -0.72 4.08 -6.00
CA HIS A 359 -2.01 4.12 -6.70
C HIS A 359 -2.63 2.72 -6.89
N GLY A 360 -2.22 1.75 -6.07
CA GLY A 360 -2.51 0.33 -6.29
C GLY A 360 -1.48 -0.34 -7.20
N GLY A 361 -1.93 -1.35 -7.94
CA GLY A 361 -1.05 -2.23 -8.69
C GLY A 361 -0.37 -3.23 -7.75
N GLY A 362 -1.03 -4.36 -7.53
CA GLY A 362 -0.45 -5.49 -6.81
C GLY A 362 0.68 -6.15 -7.58
N PRO A 363 1.17 -7.32 -7.12
CA PRO A 363 2.15 -8.09 -7.89
C PRO A 363 1.62 -8.34 -9.30
N ASN A 364 2.50 -8.34 -10.28
CA ASN A 364 2.18 -8.67 -11.66
C ASN A 364 3.01 -9.88 -12.12
N GLN A 365 2.67 -10.42 -13.29
CA GLN A 365 3.33 -11.62 -13.82
C GLN A 365 4.84 -11.45 -13.96
N ASP A 366 5.33 -10.28 -14.40
CA ASP A 366 6.76 -10.06 -14.59
C ASP A 366 7.51 -10.10 -13.25
N LEU A 367 6.94 -9.53 -12.20
CA LEU A 367 7.52 -9.63 -10.87
C LEU A 367 7.62 -11.10 -10.44
N MET A 368 6.55 -11.86 -10.59
CA MET A 368 6.55 -13.29 -10.25
C MET A 368 7.57 -14.07 -11.10
N ASP A 369 7.68 -13.77 -12.40
CA ASP A 369 8.67 -14.37 -13.29
C ASP A 369 10.10 -14.09 -12.82
N GLN A 370 10.41 -12.84 -12.42
CA GLN A 370 11.74 -12.48 -11.90
C GLN A 370 12.08 -13.24 -10.62
N VAL A 371 11.15 -13.29 -9.66
CA VAL A 371 11.33 -14.03 -8.40
C VAL A 371 11.50 -15.52 -8.68
N GLN A 372 10.69 -16.08 -9.58
CA GLN A 372 10.72 -17.49 -9.95
C GLN A 372 12.02 -17.85 -10.69
N LEU A 373 12.53 -16.94 -11.52
CA LEU A 373 13.77 -17.15 -12.27
C LEU A 373 14.93 -17.47 -11.33
N TRP A 374 15.04 -16.74 -10.23
CA TRP A 374 16.11 -16.87 -9.25
C TRP A 374 15.78 -17.79 -8.06
N TRP A 375 14.63 -18.47 -8.11
CA TRP A 375 14.15 -19.31 -7.02
C TRP A 375 15.09 -20.50 -6.75
N GLY A 376 15.56 -20.61 -5.51
CA GLY A 376 16.45 -21.70 -5.09
C GLY A 376 17.89 -21.55 -5.57
N HIS A 377 18.29 -20.37 -6.06
CA HIS A 377 19.69 -20.08 -6.37
C HIS A 377 20.56 -20.16 -5.09
N PRO A 378 21.73 -20.83 -5.10
CA PRO A 378 22.53 -21.06 -3.90
C PRO A 378 23.04 -19.80 -3.19
N GLN A 379 23.15 -18.68 -3.90
CA GLN A 379 23.62 -17.40 -3.36
C GLN A 379 22.47 -16.48 -2.90
N LEU A 380 21.22 -16.94 -3.00
CA LEU A 380 20.08 -16.20 -2.54
C LEU A 380 19.47 -16.88 -1.31
N PRO A 381 18.88 -16.10 -0.39
CA PRO A 381 18.13 -16.68 0.71
C PRO A 381 16.96 -17.49 0.16
N ARG A 382 16.50 -18.48 0.93
CA ARG A 382 15.36 -19.31 0.50
C ARG A 382 14.10 -18.48 0.45
N TYR A 383 13.50 -18.39 -0.72
CA TYR A 383 12.21 -17.73 -0.91
C TYR A 383 11.08 -18.63 -0.45
N ARG A 384 10.08 -18.03 0.18
CA ARG A 384 8.84 -18.70 0.55
C ARG A 384 7.70 -17.69 0.47
N HIS A 385 6.67 -17.99 -0.31
CA HIS A 385 5.41 -17.27 -0.17
C HIS A 385 4.76 -17.58 1.17
N GLY A 386 4.25 -16.56 1.84
CA GLY A 386 3.62 -16.77 3.14
C GLY A 386 2.95 -15.54 3.71
N ALA A 387 2.14 -15.78 4.73
CA ALA A 387 1.48 -14.75 5.51
C ALA A 387 2.49 -14.01 6.42
N LEU A 388 2.34 -12.70 6.52
CA LEU A 388 3.08 -11.85 7.45
C LEU A 388 2.89 -12.35 8.88
N ARG A 389 1.65 -12.63 9.30
CA ARG A 389 1.39 -13.07 10.68
C ARG A 389 2.13 -14.35 11.05
N SER A 390 2.29 -15.29 10.13
CA SER A 390 3.08 -16.49 10.39
C SER A 390 4.55 -16.16 10.65
N TRP A 391 5.11 -15.24 9.87
CA TRP A 391 6.47 -14.75 10.08
C TRP A 391 6.60 -13.94 11.39
N LEU A 392 5.61 -13.13 11.75
CA LEU A 392 5.61 -12.41 13.03
C LEU A 392 5.59 -13.34 14.24
N GLU A 393 4.86 -14.46 14.18
CA GLU A 393 4.90 -15.47 15.26
C GLU A 393 6.31 -16.07 15.44
N ASP A 394 7.04 -16.30 14.34
CA ASP A 394 8.44 -16.76 14.39
C ASP A 394 9.38 -15.75 15.07
N LEU A 395 9.03 -14.45 15.06
CA LEU A 395 9.81 -13.39 15.70
C LEU A 395 9.49 -13.19 17.18
N LYS A 396 8.30 -13.60 17.66
CA LYS A 396 7.87 -13.37 19.05
C LYS A 396 8.86 -13.87 20.11
N PRO A 397 9.51 -15.04 19.96
CA PRO A 397 10.50 -15.52 20.94
C PRO A 397 11.69 -14.58 21.16
N LEU A 398 11.97 -13.68 20.21
CA LEU A 398 13.06 -12.70 20.31
C LEU A 398 12.72 -11.52 21.24
N THR A 399 11.46 -11.36 21.66
CA THR A 399 11.00 -10.21 22.46
C THR A 399 11.94 -9.83 23.62
N PRO A 400 12.46 -10.76 24.45
CA PRO A 400 13.33 -10.41 25.56
C PRO A 400 14.67 -9.77 25.15
N THR A 401 15.14 -10.01 23.92
CA THR A 401 16.43 -9.52 23.41
C THR A 401 16.30 -8.25 22.58
N LEU A 402 15.08 -7.82 22.26
CA LEU A 402 14.85 -6.65 21.41
C LEU A 402 15.14 -5.34 22.14
N PRO A 403 15.72 -4.33 21.44
CA PRO A 403 15.91 -3.01 22.01
C PRO A 403 14.55 -2.36 22.31
N VAL A 404 14.52 -1.47 23.32
CA VAL A 404 13.34 -0.70 23.67
C VAL A 404 13.49 0.72 23.15
N TRP A 405 12.53 1.19 22.36
CA TRP A 405 12.35 2.60 22.03
C TRP A 405 11.25 3.17 22.93
N ALA A 406 11.61 4.08 23.82
CA ALA A 406 10.71 4.66 24.83
C ALA A 406 10.45 6.15 24.56
N ASP A 407 10.07 6.47 23.33
CA ASP A 407 9.74 7.83 22.89
C ASP A 407 8.76 7.78 21.70
N GLU A 408 8.36 8.93 21.19
CA GLU A 408 7.69 9.03 19.89
C GLU A 408 8.59 8.51 18.77
N LEU A 409 7.96 8.03 17.69
CA LEU A 409 8.66 7.70 16.46
C LEU A 409 8.60 8.93 15.54
N TYR A 410 9.48 9.89 15.85
CA TYR A 410 9.57 11.14 15.13
C TYR A 410 10.09 10.94 13.70
N LEU A 411 9.35 11.49 12.72
CA LEU A 411 9.76 11.55 11.32
C LEU A 411 10.32 12.95 11.01
N GLU A 412 11.58 13.03 10.58
CA GLU A 412 12.22 14.33 10.31
C GLU A 412 11.71 15.01 9.03
N LEU A 413 11.18 14.20 8.11
CA LEU A 413 10.59 14.63 6.85
C LEU A 413 9.11 15.00 7.06
N HIS A 414 8.51 15.73 6.11
CA HIS A 414 7.08 16.05 6.08
C HIS A 414 6.57 16.97 7.21
N ARG A 415 7.44 17.69 7.93
CA ARG A 415 7.06 18.60 9.04
C ARG A 415 6.04 19.70 8.67
N GLY A 416 5.94 20.07 7.39
CA GLY A 416 4.92 21.01 6.90
C GLY A 416 3.48 20.48 6.98
N CYS A 417 3.30 19.16 7.10
CA CYS A 417 1.99 18.51 7.22
C CYS A 417 1.20 18.98 8.44
N ALA A 418 1.88 19.43 9.51
CA ALA A 418 1.21 19.94 10.69
C ALA A 418 0.46 21.26 10.46
N THR A 419 0.83 22.04 9.43
CA THR A 419 0.29 23.39 9.21
C THR A 419 -0.43 23.59 7.88
N THR A 420 -0.08 22.85 6.83
CA THR A 420 -0.78 22.93 5.53
C THR A 420 -2.28 22.59 5.67
N HIS A 421 -3.14 23.14 4.81
CA HIS A 421 -4.59 22.96 4.88
C HIS A 421 -5.21 23.11 6.30
N PRO A 422 -5.05 24.29 6.94
CA PRO A 422 -5.59 24.55 8.28
C PRO A 422 -7.13 24.51 8.33
N ASP A 423 -7.79 24.72 7.20
CA ASP A 423 -9.22 24.55 7.00
C ASP A 423 -9.66 23.10 7.24
N GLN A 424 -8.97 22.12 6.66
CA GLN A 424 -9.26 20.70 6.83
C GLN A 424 -9.02 20.26 8.28
N LYS A 425 -7.91 20.70 8.88
CA LYS A 425 -7.58 20.45 10.29
C LYS A 425 -8.62 21.05 11.25
N ARG A 426 -9.15 22.24 10.93
CA ARG A 426 -10.24 22.87 11.69
C ARG A 426 -11.54 22.06 11.57
N HIS A 427 -11.87 21.55 10.38
CA HIS A 427 -13.02 20.67 10.22
C HIS A 427 -12.88 19.40 11.05
N ASN A 428 -11.73 18.72 10.98
CA ASN A 428 -11.44 17.54 11.79
C ASN A 428 -11.64 17.82 13.28
N ARG A 429 -10.96 18.83 13.84
CA ARG A 429 -11.04 19.15 15.27
C ARG A 429 -12.46 19.52 15.71
N THR A 430 -13.20 20.23 14.86
CA THR A 430 -14.61 20.58 15.13
C THR A 430 -15.50 19.34 15.10
N ALA A 431 -15.30 18.44 14.14
CA ALA A 431 -16.07 17.21 14.01
C ALA A 431 -15.78 16.24 15.17
N GLU A 432 -14.52 16.06 15.55
CA GLU A 432 -14.12 15.25 16.73
C GLU A 432 -14.88 15.72 17.99
N ARG A 433 -14.87 17.03 18.25
CA ARG A 433 -15.59 17.61 19.39
C ARG A 433 -17.10 17.37 19.29
N LEU A 434 -17.72 17.72 18.16
CA LEU A 434 -19.17 17.61 17.97
C LEU A 434 -19.66 16.16 18.09
N LEU A 435 -18.91 15.20 17.54
CA LEU A 435 -19.28 13.79 17.63
C LEU A 435 -19.16 13.26 19.05
N LEU A 436 -18.11 13.65 19.77
CA LEU A 436 -17.96 13.28 21.17
C LEU A 436 -19.07 13.90 22.05
N GLU A 437 -19.43 15.17 21.81
CA GLU A 437 -20.57 15.81 22.46
C GLU A 437 -21.89 15.08 22.15
N ALA A 438 -22.16 14.80 20.87
CA ALA A 438 -23.37 14.09 20.43
C ALA A 438 -23.49 12.71 21.08
N GLU A 439 -22.39 11.95 21.10
CA GLU A 439 -22.34 10.63 21.68
C GLU A 439 -22.61 10.64 23.19
N ARG A 440 -22.00 11.57 23.92
CA ARG A 440 -22.19 11.71 25.37
C ARG A 440 -23.64 12.04 25.71
N VAL A 441 -24.25 12.97 24.99
CA VAL A 441 -25.64 13.35 25.23
C VAL A 441 -26.59 12.21 24.88
N LEU A 442 -26.38 11.53 23.73
CA LEU A 442 -27.19 10.37 23.36
C LEU A 442 -27.08 9.23 24.39
N TRP A 443 -25.88 8.97 24.89
CA TRP A 443 -25.66 8.00 25.95
C TRP A 443 -26.41 8.38 27.23
N LEU A 444 -26.31 9.65 27.66
CA LEU A 444 -26.97 10.15 28.87
C LEU A 444 -28.49 10.11 28.74
N ALA A 445 -29.04 10.58 27.61
CA ALA A 445 -30.47 10.53 27.31
C ALA A 445 -30.99 9.10 27.40
N ARG A 446 -30.32 8.15 26.73
CA ARG A 446 -30.68 6.73 26.78
C ARG A 446 -30.57 6.16 28.20
N HIS A 447 -29.51 6.49 28.94
CA HIS A 447 -29.30 6.00 30.30
C HIS A 447 -30.41 6.46 31.25
N LEU A 448 -30.92 7.68 31.06
CA LEU A 448 -32.02 8.26 31.84
C LEU A 448 -33.41 7.88 31.31
N GLY A 449 -33.50 6.98 30.32
CA GLY A 449 -34.77 6.51 29.75
C GLY A 449 -35.40 7.45 28.70
N HIS A 450 -34.70 8.51 28.31
CA HIS A 450 -35.12 9.41 27.23
C HIS A 450 -34.65 8.83 25.89
N GLY A 451 -35.53 8.07 25.24
CA GLY A 451 -35.34 7.54 23.88
C GLY A 451 -34.98 6.05 23.83
N GLN A 452 -35.68 5.31 22.97
CA GLN A 452 -35.45 3.88 22.72
C GLN A 452 -34.70 3.66 21.39
N TRP A 453 -33.58 4.36 21.18
CA TRP A 453 -32.78 4.16 19.97
C TRP A 453 -32.00 2.86 20.07
N THR A 454 -32.20 2.01 19.08
CA THR A 454 -31.41 0.79 18.91
C THR A 454 -30.56 0.90 17.66
N LEU A 455 -29.42 0.21 17.65
CA LEU A 455 -28.61 0.05 16.44
C LEU A 455 -29.25 -0.93 15.44
N ALA A 456 -30.33 -1.62 15.83
CA ALA A 456 -30.86 -2.83 15.20
C ALA A 456 -32.04 -2.60 14.22
N GLY A 457 -32.40 -1.36 13.88
CA GLY A 457 -33.41 -1.06 12.85
C GLY A 457 -32.78 -0.75 11.49
N GLU A 458 -33.50 -0.90 10.38
CA GLU A 458 -33.03 -0.43 9.05
C GLU A 458 -33.39 1.05 8.78
N ASP A 459 -34.12 1.66 9.71
CA ASP A 459 -34.57 3.04 9.60
C ASP A 459 -33.38 3.99 9.78
N GLY A 460 -32.82 4.47 8.65
CA GLY A 460 -31.69 5.42 8.59
C GLY A 460 -31.91 6.76 9.32
N ASN A 461 -33.06 6.94 9.97
CA ASN A 461 -33.40 8.05 10.85
C ASN A 461 -32.97 7.84 12.31
N CYS A 462 -32.47 6.65 12.70
CA CYS A 462 -31.97 6.42 14.05
C CYS A 462 -30.71 7.27 14.34
N PRO A 463 -30.71 8.13 15.39
CA PRO A 463 -29.56 8.98 15.74
C PRO A 463 -28.26 8.21 15.98
N LEU A 464 -28.32 7.01 16.56
CA LEU A 464 -27.13 6.16 16.78
C LEU A 464 -26.49 5.70 15.46
N GLN A 465 -27.30 5.38 14.46
CA GLN A 465 -26.81 4.96 13.15
C GLN A 465 -26.24 6.13 12.37
N GLN A 466 -26.90 7.28 12.43
CA GLN A 466 -26.38 8.50 11.84
C GLN A 466 -25.06 8.92 12.48
N LEU A 467 -24.95 8.82 13.82
CA LEU A 467 -23.71 9.09 14.54
C LEU A 467 -22.58 8.14 14.10
N ARG A 468 -22.87 6.84 13.97
CA ARG A 468 -21.90 5.86 13.46
C ARG A 468 -21.41 6.20 12.05
N ARG A 469 -22.32 6.58 11.14
CA ARG A 469 -21.95 7.02 9.78
C ARG A 469 -21.07 8.27 9.82
N CYS A 470 -21.41 9.23 10.68
CA CYS A 470 -20.62 10.45 10.86
C CYS A 470 -19.20 10.14 11.38
N TRP A 471 -19.06 9.23 12.35
CA TRP A 471 -17.74 8.74 12.78
C TRP A 471 -16.99 8.11 11.61
N GLN A 472 -17.60 7.19 10.85
CA GLN A 472 -16.93 6.58 9.69
C GLN A 472 -16.46 7.61 8.65
N THR A 473 -17.23 8.68 8.41
CA THR A 473 -16.82 9.79 7.54
C THR A 473 -15.62 10.55 8.13
N LEU A 474 -15.65 10.89 9.42
CA LEU A 474 -14.52 11.53 10.10
C LEU A 474 -13.25 10.66 9.97
N LEU A 475 -13.36 9.37 10.32
CA LEU A 475 -12.25 8.43 10.30
C LEU A 475 -11.67 8.26 8.89
N PHE A 476 -12.52 8.23 7.86
CA PHE A 476 -12.06 8.16 6.48
C PHE A 476 -11.23 9.39 6.09
N HIS A 477 -11.66 10.60 6.44
CA HIS A 477 -10.90 11.82 6.15
C HIS A 477 -9.64 12.01 7.01
N GLN A 478 -9.42 11.15 7.99
CA GLN A 478 -8.18 11.10 8.79
C GLN A 478 -7.10 10.25 8.13
N PHE A 479 -7.31 9.77 6.90
CA PHE A 479 -6.28 9.14 6.08
C PHE A 479 -5.02 10.03 5.97
N HIS A 480 -3.85 9.40 5.92
CA HIS A 480 -2.55 10.08 6.05
C HIS A 480 -2.21 11.06 4.92
N ASP A 481 -2.91 11.05 3.78
CA ASP A 481 -2.77 12.14 2.79
C ASP A 481 -3.87 13.21 2.83
N ILE A 482 -5.02 12.87 3.39
CA ILE A 482 -6.16 13.79 3.48
C ILE A 482 -5.95 14.80 4.60
N LEU A 483 -5.82 14.35 5.86
CA LEU A 483 -5.77 15.25 6.99
C LEU A 483 -4.44 16.03 7.09
N PRO A 484 -3.28 15.40 6.84
CA PRO A 484 -2.00 16.09 6.71
C PRO A 484 -2.02 17.18 5.66
N GLY A 485 -2.86 17.09 4.64
CA GLY A 485 -3.03 18.14 3.63
C GLY A 485 -2.00 18.02 2.51
N THR A 486 -1.72 16.79 2.07
CA THR A 486 -0.70 16.44 1.05
C THR A 486 -1.31 15.99 -0.28
N ALA A 487 -2.64 15.95 -0.36
CA ALA A 487 -3.40 15.69 -1.58
C ALA A 487 -3.52 16.93 -2.51
N THR A 488 -4.10 16.76 -3.70
CA THR A 488 -4.31 17.86 -4.65
C THR A 488 -5.47 18.78 -4.26
N GLY A 489 -5.51 19.98 -4.86
CA GLY A 489 -6.59 20.94 -4.65
C GLY A 489 -7.98 20.42 -5.03
N GLU A 490 -8.08 19.53 -6.02
CA GLU A 490 -9.32 18.86 -6.40
C GLU A 490 -9.87 18.01 -5.25
N VAL A 491 -9.01 17.22 -4.59
CA VAL A 491 -9.38 16.40 -3.43
C VAL A 491 -10.00 17.29 -2.36
N PHE A 492 -9.35 18.38 -1.97
CA PHE A 492 -9.88 19.27 -0.93
C PHE A 492 -11.18 19.98 -1.33
N ALA A 493 -11.31 20.38 -2.60
CA ALA A 493 -12.56 20.94 -3.11
C ALA A 493 -13.73 19.94 -2.99
N GLN A 494 -13.49 18.65 -3.27
CA GLN A 494 -14.50 17.60 -3.13
C GLN A 494 -14.81 17.26 -1.66
N LEU A 495 -13.83 17.37 -0.76
CA LEU A 495 -13.98 17.05 0.66
C LEU A 495 -14.71 18.12 1.47
N GLU A 496 -14.76 19.38 1.01
CA GLU A 496 -15.39 20.48 1.74
C GLU A 496 -16.89 20.25 2.00
N ALA A 497 -17.64 19.75 1.02
CA ALA A 497 -19.06 19.48 1.18
C ALA A 497 -19.35 18.33 2.18
N PRO A 498 -18.67 17.17 2.09
CA PRO A 498 -18.67 16.13 3.13
C PRO A 498 -18.34 16.65 4.53
N TRP A 499 -17.28 17.45 4.70
CA TRP A 499 -16.91 18.03 6.01
C TRP A 499 -18.03 18.90 6.61
N ARG A 500 -18.59 19.80 5.81
CA ARG A 500 -19.72 20.65 6.25
C ARG A 500 -20.94 19.82 6.62
N ARG A 501 -21.24 18.77 5.83
CA ARG A 501 -22.36 17.87 6.08
C ARG A 501 -22.17 17.11 7.39
N LEU A 502 -20.99 16.53 7.60
CA LEU A 502 -20.60 15.84 8.83
C LEU A 502 -20.82 16.72 10.06
N ARG A 503 -20.26 17.95 10.06
CA ARG A 503 -20.41 18.88 11.19
C ARG A 503 -21.86 19.26 11.45
N ARG A 504 -22.65 19.52 10.40
CA ARG A 504 -24.08 19.83 10.54
C ARG A 504 -24.85 18.65 11.12
N GLN A 505 -24.61 17.44 10.62
CA GLN A 505 -25.27 16.22 11.11
C GLN A 505 -24.90 15.93 12.57
N ALA A 506 -23.62 15.98 12.92
CA ALA A 506 -23.16 15.81 14.30
C ALA A 506 -23.81 16.84 15.26
N GLY A 507 -23.85 18.11 14.86
CA GLY A 507 -24.51 19.17 15.62
C GLY A 507 -26.03 18.97 15.75
N HIS A 508 -26.69 18.52 14.68
CA HIS A 508 -28.12 18.23 14.70
C HIS A 508 -28.44 17.06 15.64
N ILE A 509 -27.70 15.95 15.56
CA ILE A 509 -27.85 14.79 16.44
C ILE A 509 -27.67 15.20 17.90
N ARG A 510 -26.60 15.96 18.20
CA ARG A 510 -26.36 16.49 19.55
C ARG A 510 -27.53 17.34 20.04
N ASN A 511 -28.00 18.29 19.23
CA ASN A 511 -29.07 19.20 19.63
C ASN A 511 -30.40 18.45 19.82
N GLN A 512 -30.76 17.53 18.93
CA GLN A 512 -31.95 16.69 19.09
C GLN A 512 -31.90 15.90 20.41
N ALA A 513 -30.76 15.27 20.70
CA ALA A 513 -30.58 14.52 21.94
C ALA A 513 -30.67 15.42 23.18
N LEU A 514 -30.13 16.65 23.13
CA LEU A 514 -30.26 17.64 24.19
C LEU A 514 -31.71 18.08 24.39
N HIS A 515 -32.45 18.37 23.31
CA HIS A 515 -33.86 18.74 23.39
C HIS A 515 -34.71 17.66 24.04
N GLN A 516 -34.46 16.40 23.69
CA GLN A 516 -35.14 15.24 24.30
C GLN A 516 -34.78 15.05 25.77
N LEU A 517 -33.50 15.23 26.12
CA LEU A 517 -33.03 15.13 27.50
C LEU A 517 -33.59 16.24 28.39
N LEU A 518 -33.70 17.47 27.88
CA LEU A 518 -34.14 18.65 28.64
C LEU A 518 -35.66 18.88 28.59
N GLY A 519 -36.40 18.12 27.78
CA GLY A 519 -37.84 18.31 27.58
C GLY A 519 -38.22 19.62 26.88
N THR A 520 -37.24 20.35 26.33
CA THR A 520 -37.46 21.57 25.56
C THR A 520 -37.62 21.19 24.09
N GLY A 521 -38.85 21.12 23.58
CA GLY A 521 -39.09 20.96 22.14
C GLY A 521 -38.48 22.11 21.31
N PRO A 522 -38.38 21.98 19.97
CA PRO A 522 -38.05 23.13 19.14
C PRO A 522 -39.07 24.23 19.43
N ARG A 523 -38.60 25.45 19.73
CA ARG A 523 -39.50 26.61 19.79
C ARG A 523 -40.01 26.83 18.36
N ASP A 524 -41.33 26.76 18.20
CA ASP A 524 -42.06 27.04 16.96
C ASP A 524 -41.64 28.37 16.32
#